data_AF-A0A919H6X3-F1
#
_entry.id   AF-A0A919H6X3-F1
#
_cell.length_a   1.000
_cell.length_b   1.000
_cell.length_c   1.000
_cell.angle_alpha   90.00
_cell.angle_beta   90.00
_cell.angle_gamma   90.00
#
_symmetry.space_group_name_H-M   'P 1'
#
loop_
_entity.id
_entity.type
_entity.pdbx_description
1 polymer ?
#
loop_
_entity_poly.entity_id
_entity_poly.type
_entity_poly.pdbx_seq_one_letter_code
_entity_poly.pdbx_strand_id
1 'polypeptide(L)'
;MNNVMPPQAPKGAVTWWRRFHGAFRMLCLLAVGVVALGVAANAAPAKRQAHRASTAGPTIVMEQIVSTGSAVYALSSDHQGVYEWSTHQSNWIKVHGPAKNIYAGGGHLYATDTAPGNIHKYKRSPGQWDRIGSPGLTFVASGEKVYGISPDKSGVWEYTGKDDIWTRISGPASNIYAAPHKDVRRTVKDLSRRPISTLYKTDLATGELYSYDEKPDRWSKAGRPGATFAVTDKNLYGLTPDGAAVIERDAKSGKWKPVGGPSGHIFASNTLYRTDKATGDLYKYNGKPGEWNRIGGPAAAFATSGDYLYRLSSDRRSVQKYDGDGTTDEWRNLRAPVAPATHAEKAARLTALTQFGADATNAWYRKYGAYRTGKPDRYEFRWSTNVCNSPAPNAVGSYDFTLACVRHDFGYRNYRDLFGETAFVTNEAGKQRMDLIFRQDLKEICDQRGFPEVYTPAERTACHQAATVYFGAVATAR
;
A
#
# COMPACT_ATOMS: atom_id res chain seq x y z
N MET A 1 71.91 18.03 -45.99
CA MET A 1 72.90 17.64 -44.97
C MET A 1 72.17 16.79 -43.93
N ASN A 2 72.66 15.56 -43.69
CA ASN A 2 72.42 14.57 -42.61
C ASN A 2 71.03 14.58 -41.91
N ASN A 3 70.18 13.56 -42.03
CA ASN A 3 70.27 12.19 -41.45
C ASN A 3 70.54 12.21 -39.93
N VAL A 4 69.79 11.51 -39.07
CA VAL A 4 69.65 10.03 -38.96
C VAL A 4 68.25 9.57 -38.47
N MET A 5 67.91 8.29 -38.76
CA MET A 5 66.72 7.48 -38.41
C MET A 5 67.20 6.10 -37.86
N PRO A 6 66.37 5.12 -37.47
CA PRO A 6 65.27 5.03 -36.48
C PRO A 6 65.60 3.92 -35.41
N PRO A 7 64.62 3.17 -34.84
CA PRO A 7 64.36 1.81 -35.37
C PRO A 7 62.86 1.38 -35.41
N GLN A 8 62.61 0.15 -35.88
CA GLN A 8 61.30 -0.38 -36.35
C GLN A 8 60.58 -1.38 -35.40
N ALA A 9 59.33 -1.73 -35.77
CA ALA A 9 58.40 -2.64 -35.10
C ALA A 9 58.45 -4.13 -35.56
N PRO A 10 57.68 -5.01 -34.89
CA PRO A 10 56.86 -6.06 -35.56
C PRO A 10 55.46 -6.28 -34.89
N LYS A 11 54.44 -6.99 -35.43
CA LYS A 11 54.06 -7.44 -36.80
C LYS A 11 52.60 -7.99 -36.79
N GLY A 12 51.72 -7.50 -37.68
CA GLY A 12 50.56 -8.25 -38.24
C GLY A 12 49.27 -8.41 -37.38
N ALA A 13 48.09 -8.71 -37.96
CA ALA A 13 47.72 -8.80 -39.38
C ALA A 13 46.22 -8.48 -39.59
N VAL A 14 45.86 -8.08 -40.82
CA VAL A 14 44.53 -7.63 -41.25
C VAL A 14 43.78 -8.75 -41.98
N THR A 15 42.45 -8.85 -41.83
CA THR A 15 41.49 -8.97 -42.96
C THR A 15 40.02 -8.90 -42.53
N TRP A 16 39.16 -8.52 -43.49
CA TRP A 16 37.75 -8.20 -43.36
C TRP A 16 37.03 -8.68 -44.63
N TRP A 17 35.68 -8.67 -44.66
CA TRP A 17 34.76 -8.89 -45.80
C TRP A 17 34.19 -10.31 -46.10
N ARG A 18 32.89 -10.43 -45.75
CA ARG A 18 31.73 -10.90 -46.57
C ARG A 18 31.85 -12.13 -47.49
N ARG A 19 30.80 -12.98 -47.47
CA ARG A 19 29.64 -12.99 -48.42
C ARG A 19 28.72 -14.22 -48.16
N PHE A 20 27.42 -14.04 -47.85
CA PHE A 20 26.21 -14.09 -48.71
C PHE A 20 25.42 -15.42 -48.69
N HIS A 21 24.09 -15.24 -48.57
CA HIS A 21 22.90 -16.08 -48.81
C HIS A 21 22.98 -17.60 -49.08
N GLY A 22 22.03 -18.31 -48.47
CA GLY A 22 21.54 -19.63 -48.90
C GLY A 22 20.26 -20.00 -48.15
N ALA A 23 19.11 -19.95 -48.81
CA ALA A 23 17.83 -20.40 -48.25
C ALA A 23 17.58 -21.86 -48.65
N PHE A 24 16.97 -22.67 -47.78
CA PHE A 24 16.14 -23.80 -48.23
C PHE A 24 15.07 -24.19 -47.20
N ARG A 25 13.96 -24.75 -47.70
CA ARG A 25 12.79 -25.18 -46.92
C ARG A 25 12.70 -26.72 -46.85
N MET A 26 11.96 -27.18 -45.85
CA MET A 26 11.05 -28.35 -45.87
C MET A 26 11.54 -29.80 -45.67
N LEU A 27 10.71 -30.49 -44.86
CA LEU A 27 10.25 -31.89 -44.89
C LEU A 27 11.07 -33.03 -44.22
N CYS A 28 10.39 -33.73 -43.28
CA CYS A 28 10.12 -35.19 -43.22
C CYS A 28 11.28 -36.22 -43.21
N LEU A 29 11.27 -37.37 -42.48
CA LEU A 29 10.28 -38.11 -41.66
C LEU A 29 11.00 -39.10 -40.68
N LEU A 30 10.27 -39.55 -39.64
CA LEU A 30 10.26 -40.87 -38.97
C LEU A 30 11.56 -41.68 -38.65
N ALA A 31 11.84 -41.78 -37.33
CA ALA A 31 11.70 -43.00 -36.48
C ALA A 31 12.59 -44.27 -36.64
N VAL A 32 12.58 -45.06 -35.54
CA VAL A 32 13.30 -46.33 -35.27
C VAL A 32 14.81 -46.17 -34.98
N GLY A 33 15.41 -46.71 -33.91
CA GLY A 33 14.89 -47.47 -32.77
C GLY A 33 15.84 -48.63 -32.38
N VAL A 34 16.58 -48.49 -31.28
CA VAL A 34 17.40 -49.58 -30.70
C VAL A 34 17.23 -49.62 -29.18
N VAL A 35 17.04 -50.84 -28.66
CA VAL A 35 16.79 -51.14 -27.24
C VAL A 35 18.11 -51.34 -26.50
N ALA A 36 18.21 -50.80 -25.29
CA ALA A 36 19.18 -51.24 -24.28
C ALA A 36 18.46 -51.46 -22.95
N LEU A 37 18.54 -52.68 -22.42
CA LEU A 37 17.91 -53.09 -21.16
C LEU A 37 18.74 -52.62 -19.97
N GLY A 38 18.08 -52.00 -18.99
CA GLY A 38 18.66 -51.65 -17.69
C GLY A 38 17.63 -51.81 -16.59
N VAL A 39 17.66 -52.94 -15.88
CA VAL A 39 16.75 -53.22 -14.76
C VAL A 39 17.33 -52.66 -13.47
N ALA A 40 16.65 -51.71 -12.83
CA ALA A 40 16.92 -51.33 -11.44
C ALA A 40 15.67 -50.78 -10.73
N ALA A 41 15.24 -51.52 -9.70
CA ALA A 41 14.48 -51.10 -8.51
C ALA A 41 13.18 -50.28 -8.65
N ASN A 42 12.10 -50.86 -8.12
CA ASN A 42 10.82 -50.18 -7.85
C ASN A 42 10.98 -48.99 -6.89
N ALA A 43 11.01 -47.77 -7.43
CA ALA A 43 10.68 -46.57 -6.66
C ALA A 43 9.16 -46.42 -6.63
N ALA A 44 8.53 -46.74 -5.49
CA ALA A 44 7.11 -46.46 -5.28
C ALA A 44 6.85 -44.95 -5.51
N PRO A 45 5.73 -44.55 -6.16
CA PRO A 45 5.47 -43.15 -6.42
C PRO A 45 5.23 -42.44 -5.08
N ALA A 46 6.25 -41.72 -4.61
CA ALA A 46 6.13 -40.82 -3.48
C ALA A 46 4.96 -39.87 -3.79
N LYS A 47 3.89 -39.97 -2.99
CA LYS A 47 2.79 -39.00 -3.02
C LYS A 47 3.40 -37.64 -2.73
N ARG A 48 3.73 -36.88 -3.79
CA ARG A 48 3.88 -35.44 -3.70
C ARG A 48 2.56 -34.95 -3.13
N GLN A 49 2.54 -34.64 -1.83
CA GLN A 49 1.54 -33.74 -1.31
C GLN A 49 1.65 -32.51 -2.19
N ALA A 50 0.67 -32.32 -3.06
CA ALA A 50 0.47 -31.04 -3.69
C ALA A 50 0.30 -30.07 -2.52
N HIS A 51 1.34 -29.26 -2.24
CA HIS A 51 1.18 -28.08 -1.43
C HIS A 51 0.04 -27.32 -2.09
N ARG A 52 -1.16 -27.39 -1.49
CA ARG A 52 -2.32 -26.62 -1.94
C ARG A 52 -1.80 -25.21 -2.08
N ALA A 53 -1.73 -24.71 -3.32
CA ALA A 53 -1.42 -23.33 -3.57
C ALA A 53 -2.36 -22.54 -2.67
N SER A 54 -1.80 -21.75 -1.76
CA SER A 54 -2.57 -20.97 -0.81
C SER A 54 -3.56 -20.16 -1.62
N THR A 55 -4.82 -20.57 -1.63
CA THR A 55 -5.87 -19.91 -2.41
C THR A 55 -5.92 -18.49 -1.93
N ALA A 56 -5.39 -17.57 -2.75
CA ALA A 56 -5.52 -16.16 -2.49
C ALA A 56 -7.03 -15.89 -2.38
N GLY A 57 -7.44 -15.26 -1.27
CA GLY A 57 -8.84 -14.91 -1.08
C GLY A 57 -9.34 -14.01 -2.22
N PRO A 58 -10.65 -13.81 -2.33
CA PRO A 58 -11.21 -12.92 -3.34
C PRO A 58 -10.53 -11.55 -3.27
N THR A 59 -10.13 -11.03 -4.43
CA THR A 59 -9.55 -9.70 -4.56
C THR A 59 -10.60 -8.64 -4.35
N ILE A 60 -10.21 -7.58 -3.64
CA ILE A 60 -11.10 -6.44 -3.37
C ILE A 60 -11.27 -5.61 -4.65
N VAL A 61 -12.52 -5.28 -4.95
CA VAL A 61 -12.89 -4.26 -5.94
C VAL A 61 -12.76 -2.89 -5.27
N MET A 62 -12.06 -1.96 -5.92
CA MET A 62 -11.68 -0.67 -5.33
C MET A 62 -12.48 0.50 -5.91
N GLU A 63 -12.85 1.44 -5.04
CA GLU A 63 -13.61 2.65 -5.39
C GLU A 63 -12.69 3.79 -5.80
N GLN A 64 -11.67 4.04 -4.99
CA GLN A 64 -10.84 5.23 -5.05
C GLN A 64 -9.39 4.86 -4.74
N ILE A 65 -8.43 5.55 -5.38
CA ILE A 65 -7.02 5.52 -5.00
C ILE A 65 -6.49 6.93 -4.73
N VAL A 66 -5.57 7.05 -3.77
CA VAL A 66 -4.79 8.27 -3.48
C VAL A 66 -3.35 7.88 -3.12
N SER A 67 -2.40 8.81 -3.13
CA SER A 67 -0.98 8.49 -2.90
C SER A 67 -0.26 9.53 -2.04
N THR A 68 0.68 9.06 -1.20
CA THR A 68 1.60 9.91 -0.42
C THR A 68 3.04 9.47 -0.68
N GLY A 69 3.76 10.20 -1.53
CA GLY A 69 5.11 9.82 -1.95
C GLY A 69 5.12 8.41 -2.56
N SER A 70 5.91 7.51 -1.96
CA SER A 70 6.06 6.12 -2.41
C SER A 70 4.95 5.15 -1.94
N ALA A 71 3.97 5.64 -1.18
CA ALA A 71 2.80 4.87 -0.76
C ALA A 71 1.56 5.21 -1.60
N VAL A 72 0.75 4.20 -1.88
CA VAL A 72 -0.57 4.30 -2.52
C VAL A 72 -1.61 3.63 -1.64
N TYR A 73 -2.77 4.27 -1.53
CA TYR A 73 -3.89 3.81 -0.72
C TYR A 73 -5.10 3.55 -1.61
N ALA A 74 -5.89 2.55 -1.25
CA ALA A 74 -7.08 2.16 -1.97
C ALA A 74 -8.27 2.01 -1.01
N LEU A 75 -9.40 2.61 -1.35
CA LEU A 75 -10.69 2.40 -0.69
C LEU A 75 -11.43 1.26 -1.40
N SER A 76 -12.01 0.32 -0.65
CA SER A 76 -12.86 -0.74 -1.21
C SER A 76 -14.23 -0.20 -1.64
N SER A 77 -14.82 -0.77 -2.70
CA SER A 77 -16.15 -0.37 -3.22
C SER A 77 -17.32 -0.70 -2.30
N ASP A 78 -17.12 -1.58 -1.32
CA ASP A 78 -18.06 -1.85 -0.22
C ASP A 78 -17.89 -0.86 0.96
N HIS A 79 -16.95 0.09 0.86
CA HIS A 79 -16.57 1.05 1.89
C HIS A 79 -16.08 0.45 3.22
N GLN A 80 -15.81 -0.86 3.29
CA GLN A 80 -15.43 -1.59 4.51
C GLN A 80 -13.92 -1.52 4.84
N GLY A 81 -13.09 -0.99 3.94
CA GLY A 81 -11.65 -0.92 4.19
C GLY A 81 -10.89 0.11 3.36
N VAL A 82 -9.94 0.78 4.01
CA VAL A 82 -8.84 1.48 3.36
C VAL A 82 -7.60 0.62 3.49
N TYR A 83 -6.87 0.44 2.39
CA TYR A 83 -5.70 -0.40 2.29
C TYR A 83 -4.48 0.43 1.86
N GLU A 84 -3.30 0.12 2.41
CA GLU A 84 -2.02 0.74 2.10
C GLU A 84 -1.11 -0.23 1.36
N TRP A 85 -0.41 0.25 0.33
CA TRP A 85 0.75 -0.37 -0.28
C TRP A 85 1.91 0.63 -0.29
N SER A 86 3.12 0.21 0.07
CA SER A 86 4.33 1.03 0.05
C SER A 86 5.50 0.29 -0.59
N THR A 87 6.53 1.01 -1.02
CA THR A 87 7.73 0.39 -1.65
C THR A 87 8.51 -0.58 -0.76
N HIS A 88 8.29 -0.54 0.56
CA HIS A 88 9.00 -1.39 1.52
C HIS A 88 8.22 -2.67 1.90
N GLN A 89 6.99 -2.83 1.41
CA GLN A 89 6.14 -3.98 1.71
C GLN A 89 5.73 -4.73 0.43
N SER A 90 5.62 -6.06 0.53
CA SER A 90 5.28 -6.95 -0.58
C SER A 90 3.78 -7.19 -0.75
N ASN A 91 2.93 -6.64 0.12
CA ASN A 91 1.48 -6.87 0.16
C ASN A 91 0.73 -5.63 0.64
N TRP A 92 -0.58 -5.58 0.37
CA TRP A 92 -1.50 -4.59 0.92
C TRP A 92 -1.78 -4.84 2.42
N ILE A 93 -1.87 -3.77 3.20
CA ILE A 93 -2.23 -3.78 4.64
C ILE A 93 -3.56 -3.05 4.79
N LYS A 94 -4.55 -3.58 5.54
CA LYS A 94 -5.74 -2.81 5.91
C LYS A 94 -5.36 -1.80 6.99
N VAL A 95 -5.59 -0.51 6.75
CA VAL A 95 -5.21 0.58 7.66
C VAL A 95 -6.41 1.27 8.32
N HIS A 96 -7.60 1.14 7.74
CA HIS A 96 -8.85 1.74 8.25
C HIS A 96 -10.09 1.02 7.70
N GLY A 97 -11.27 1.49 8.14
CA GLY A 97 -12.59 1.10 7.65
C GLY A 97 -13.62 1.03 8.79
N PRO A 98 -14.92 1.28 8.54
CA PRO A 98 -15.50 1.76 7.28
C PRO A 98 -15.13 3.21 6.94
N ALA A 99 -15.14 3.58 5.66
CA ALA A 99 -14.82 4.95 5.21
C ALA A 99 -15.55 5.35 3.91
N LYS A 100 -16.03 6.59 3.82
CA LYS A 100 -16.75 7.13 2.64
C LYS A 100 -15.82 7.57 1.51
N ASN A 101 -14.79 8.33 1.83
CA ASN A 101 -13.78 8.83 0.88
C ASN A 101 -12.41 8.82 1.55
N ILE A 102 -11.35 8.77 0.75
CA ILE A 102 -9.95 8.98 1.17
C ILE A 102 -9.33 10.19 0.46
N TYR A 103 -8.42 10.87 1.13
CA TYR A 103 -7.70 12.04 0.61
C TYR A 103 -6.22 11.94 0.97
N ALA A 104 -5.35 12.51 0.16
CA ALA A 104 -3.91 12.52 0.43
C ALA A 104 -3.27 13.86 0.05
N GLY A 105 -2.23 14.24 0.78
CA GLY A 105 -1.39 15.38 0.47
C GLY A 105 -0.31 15.57 1.53
N GLY A 106 0.84 16.14 1.14
CA GLY A 106 1.93 16.47 2.06
C GLY A 106 2.53 15.29 2.86
N GLY A 107 2.39 14.04 2.38
CA GLY A 107 2.84 12.87 3.13
C GLY A 107 1.82 12.32 4.13
N HIS A 108 0.58 12.82 4.14
CA HIS A 108 -0.49 12.40 5.04
C HIS A 108 -1.68 11.80 4.29
N LEU A 109 -2.27 10.77 4.89
CA LEU A 109 -3.52 10.16 4.47
C LEU A 109 -4.65 10.65 5.39
N TYR A 110 -5.80 10.90 4.79
CA TYR A 110 -7.04 11.25 5.46
C TYR A 110 -8.18 10.36 4.95
N ALA A 111 -9.19 10.15 5.79
CA ALA A 111 -10.39 9.40 5.45
C ALA A 111 -11.60 10.10 6.07
N THR A 112 -12.77 9.92 5.46
CA THR A 112 -14.05 10.33 6.06
C THR A 112 -14.82 9.11 6.54
N ASP A 113 -15.45 9.17 7.71
CA ASP A 113 -16.36 8.11 8.17
C ASP A 113 -17.59 7.99 7.24
N THR A 114 -18.29 6.85 7.27
CA THR A 114 -19.44 6.59 6.39
C THR A 114 -20.67 7.43 6.75
N ALA A 115 -20.83 7.73 8.05
CA ALA A 115 -21.77 8.68 8.60
C ALA A 115 -21.24 9.16 9.96
N PRO A 116 -21.33 10.47 10.30
CA PRO A 116 -21.97 11.56 9.56
C PRO A 116 -21.13 12.15 8.40
N GLY A 117 -19.89 11.73 8.22
CA GLY A 117 -18.91 12.21 7.24
C GLY A 117 -17.68 12.90 7.84
N ASN A 118 -17.38 12.74 9.13
CA ASN A 118 -16.23 13.40 9.80
C ASN A 118 -14.92 13.02 9.11
N ILE A 119 -13.95 13.94 9.07
CA ILE A 119 -12.61 13.68 8.53
C ILE A 119 -11.61 13.31 9.65
N HIS A 120 -10.81 12.28 9.37
CA HIS A 120 -9.78 11.73 10.24
C HIS A 120 -8.40 11.76 9.55
N LYS A 121 -7.33 11.96 10.32
CA LYS A 121 -5.92 11.89 9.88
C LYS A 121 -5.29 10.57 10.32
N TYR A 122 -4.60 9.88 9.41
CA TYR A 122 -3.91 8.62 9.69
C TYR A 122 -2.63 8.86 10.49
N LYS A 123 -2.44 8.11 11.59
CA LYS A 123 -1.25 8.21 12.46
C LYS A 123 -0.07 7.33 11.99
N ARG A 124 -0.10 6.85 10.74
CA ARG A 124 0.89 5.93 10.14
C ARG A 124 1.08 4.61 10.90
N SER A 125 0.04 4.16 11.59
CA SER A 125 -0.02 2.85 12.26
C SER A 125 -1.43 2.27 12.06
N PRO A 126 -1.59 1.02 11.57
CA PRO A 126 -2.90 0.48 11.22
C PRO A 126 -3.94 0.61 12.34
N GLY A 127 -5.14 1.09 11.99
CA GLY A 127 -6.22 1.36 12.94
C GLY A 127 -6.06 2.63 13.80
N GLN A 128 -4.91 3.31 13.76
CA GLN A 128 -4.66 4.54 14.53
C GLN A 128 -4.98 5.80 13.71
N TRP A 129 -6.04 6.49 14.09
CA TRP A 129 -6.59 7.66 13.38
C TRP A 129 -7.08 8.71 14.38
N ASP A 130 -6.71 9.98 14.17
CA ASP A 130 -7.25 11.10 14.93
C ASP A 130 -8.40 11.74 14.17
N ARG A 131 -9.55 11.99 14.82
CA ARG A 131 -10.63 12.81 14.23
C ARG A 131 -10.16 14.27 14.22
N ILE A 132 -10.12 14.88 13.03
CA ILE A 132 -9.61 16.24 12.85
C ILE A 132 -10.66 17.23 12.31
N GLY A 133 -11.86 16.77 11.94
CA GLY A 133 -12.85 17.62 11.29
C GLY A 133 -14.27 17.07 11.30
N SER A 134 -15.23 17.99 11.34
CA SER A 134 -16.64 17.72 11.01
C SER A 134 -16.84 17.43 9.51
N PRO A 135 -18.03 16.98 9.06
CA PRO A 135 -18.28 16.67 7.66
C PRO A 135 -18.06 17.84 6.70
N GLY A 136 -17.51 17.55 5.53
CA GLY A 136 -17.30 18.49 4.42
C GLY A 136 -17.78 17.90 3.10
N LEU A 137 -18.05 18.76 2.11
CA LEU A 137 -18.38 18.37 0.75
C LEU A 137 -17.18 17.68 0.07
N THR A 138 -16.00 18.24 0.24
CA THR A 138 -14.71 17.75 -0.28
C THR A 138 -13.57 18.33 0.54
N PHE A 139 -12.43 17.65 0.52
CA PHE A 139 -11.20 18.06 1.19
C PHE A 139 -10.00 17.98 0.24
N VAL A 140 -9.01 18.84 0.44
CA VAL A 140 -7.70 18.79 -0.25
C VAL A 140 -6.58 19.09 0.74
N ALA A 141 -5.38 18.56 0.50
CA ALA A 141 -4.23 18.76 1.39
C ALA A 141 -2.99 19.22 0.60
N SER A 142 -2.28 20.22 1.15
CA SER A 142 -1.03 20.80 0.61
C SER A 142 -0.02 20.93 1.75
N GLY A 143 0.97 20.04 1.80
CA GLY A 143 1.88 19.95 2.93
C GLY A 143 1.14 19.55 4.21
N GLU A 144 1.43 20.23 5.32
CA GLU A 144 0.71 20.04 6.59
C GLU A 144 -0.71 20.66 6.59
N LYS A 145 -1.07 21.46 5.58
CA LYS A 145 -2.36 22.13 5.52
C LYS A 145 -3.44 21.23 4.92
N VAL A 146 -4.62 21.25 5.53
CA VAL A 146 -5.84 20.62 5.01
C VAL A 146 -6.91 21.68 4.84
N TYR A 147 -7.65 21.60 3.75
CA TYR A 147 -8.72 22.52 3.39
C TYR A 147 -10.00 21.75 3.10
N GLY A 148 -11.15 22.33 3.43
CA GLY A 148 -12.47 21.73 3.17
C GLY A 148 -13.50 22.75 2.72
N ILE A 149 -14.46 22.32 1.91
CA ILE A 149 -15.71 23.05 1.64
C ILE A 149 -16.78 22.49 2.59
N SER A 150 -17.55 23.36 3.24
CA SER A 150 -18.69 22.93 4.08
C SER A 150 -19.78 22.22 3.25
N PRO A 151 -20.57 21.27 3.81
CA PRO A 151 -21.53 20.48 3.03
C PRO A 151 -22.59 21.32 2.28
N ASP A 152 -22.96 22.45 2.87
CA ASP A 152 -23.88 23.47 2.33
C ASP A 152 -23.22 24.43 1.30
N LYS A 153 -21.93 24.27 1.03
CA LYS A 153 -21.09 25.14 0.18
C LYS A 153 -20.94 26.60 0.66
N SER A 154 -21.33 26.93 1.89
CA SER A 154 -21.31 28.32 2.39
C SER A 154 -19.91 28.87 2.72
N GLY A 155 -18.90 28.01 2.87
CA GLY A 155 -17.53 28.47 3.13
C GLY A 155 -16.43 27.46 2.81
N VAL A 156 -15.22 28.00 2.66
CA VAL A 156 -13.96 27.25 2.63
C VAL A 156 -13.25 27.42 3.97
N TRP A 157 -12.73 26.33 4.51
CA TRP A 157 -12.12 26.25 5.84
C TRP A 157 -10.70 25.68 5.76
N GLU A 158 -9.79 26.18 6.60
CA GLU A 158 -8.41 25.71 6.78
C GLU A 158 -8.28 25.03 8.14
N TYR A 159 -7.78 23.80 8.17
CA TYR A 159 -7.46 23.07 9.40
C TYR A 159 -6.25 23.71 10.07
N THR A 160 -6.37 24.01 11.37
CA THR A 160 -5.29 24.68 12.13
C THR A 160 -4.08 23.79 12.43
N GLY A 161 -4.16 22.49 12.15
CA GLY A 161 -3.14 21.50 12.51
C GLY A 161 -3.37 20.86 13.89
N LYS A 162 -4.33 21.34 14.67
CA LYS A 162 -4.62 20.88 16.04
C LYS A 162 -6.09 20.49 16.24
N ASP A 163 -6.30 19.36 16.92
CA ASP A 163 -7.59 18.82 17.37
C ASP A 163 -8.67 18.83 16.26
N ASP A 164 -9.90 19.30 16.55
CA ASP A 164 -10.97 19.54 15.57
C ASP A 164 -11.18 21.06 15.40
N ILE A 165 -10.10 21.80 15.14
CA ILE A 165 -10.13 23.28 15.05
C ILE A 165 -9.86 23.72 13.62
N TRP A 166 -10.86 24.39 13.02
CA TRP A 166 -10.84 24.93 11.66
C TRP A 166 -11.15 26.43 11.66
N THR A 167 -10.46 27.15 10.79
CA THR A 167 -10.67 28.59 10.57
C THR A 167 -11.33 28.79 9.21
N ARG A 168 -12.41 29.59 9.14
CA ARG A 168 -13.01 29.97 7.85
C ARG A 168 -12.04 30.90 7.11
N ILE A 169 -11.76 30.59 5.85
CA ILE A 169 -10.85 31.38 4.99
C ILE A 169 -11.51 31.92 3.72
N SER A 170 -12.75 31.52 3.44
CA SER A 170 -13.54 32.08 2.34
C SER A 170 -15.05 31.93 2.56
N GLY A 171 -15.81 32.78 1.89
CA GLY A 171 -17.20 32.55 1.51
C GLY A 171 -17.39 31.39 0.51
N PRO A 172 -18.57 31.30 -0.14
CA PRO A 172 -18.96 30.13 -0.93
C PRO A 172 -17.98 29.65 -2.01
N ALA A 173 -18.03 28.36 -2.32
CA ALA A 173 -17.21 27.73 -3.35
C ALA A 173 -17.88 26.47 -3.94
N SER A 174 -17.67 26.21 -5.23
CA SER A 174 -18.10 24.97 -5.88
C SER A 174 -17.07 23.84 -5.75
N ASN A 175 -15.77 24.16 -5.83
CA ASN A 175 -14.67 23.21 -5.72
C ASN A 175 -13.36 23.91 -5.27
N ILE A 176 -12.42 23.16 -4.70
CA ILE A 176 -11.09 23.61 -4.26
C ILE A 176 -9.98 22.73 -4.84
N TYR A 177 -8.82 23.32 -5.10
CA TYR A 177 -7.65 22.65 -5.69
C TYR A 177 -6.39 23.03 -4.92
N ALA A 178 -5.62 22.04 -4.47
CA ALA A 178 -4.37 22.23 -3.75
C ALA A 178 -3.15 22.05 -4.66
N ALA A 179 -2.09 22.82 -4.42
CA ALA A 179 -0.78 22.54 -4.99
C ALA A 179 -0.12 21.35 -4.27
N PRO A 180 0.73 20.53 -4.94
CA PRO A 180 1.55 19.55 -4.26
C PRO A 180 2.55 20.23 -3.31
N HIS A 181 2.90 19.56 -2.21
CA HIS A 181 3.91 20.07 -1.28
C HIS A 181 5.28 20.18 -1.97
N LYS A 182 5.87 21.37 -1.96
CA LYS A 182 7.23 21.62 -2.44
C LYS A 182 8.22 21.39 -1.30
N ASP A 183 9.05 20.36 -1.38
CA ASP A 183 10.19 20.23 -0.48
C ASP A 183 11.16 21.39 -0.74
N VAL A 184 11.24 22.31 0.23
CA VAL A 184 11.89 23.62 0.05
C VAL A 184 13.41 23.53 0.21
N ARG A 185 14.08 22.75 -0.64
CA ARG A 185 15.51 22.96 -0.96
C ARG A 185 15.65 24.18 -1.87
N ARG A 186 15.35 25.37 -1.32
CA ARG A 186 15.48 26.67 -2.01
C ARG A 186 16.92 26.88 -2.46
N THR A 187 17.16 26.74 -3.75
CA THR A 187 18.37 27.29 -4.39
C THR A 187 18.14 28.77 -4.68
N VAL A 188 19.23 29.56 -4.69
CA VAL A 188 19.15 31.03 -4.89
C VAL A 188 18.41 31.42 -6.19
N LYS A 189 18.44 30.55 -7.21
CA LYS A 189 17.75 30.73 -8.50
C LYS A 189 16.21 30.73 -8.38
N ASP A 190 15.66 30.02 -7.40
CA ASP A 190 14.21 29.84 -7.18
C ASP A 190 13.54 31.08 -6.57
N LEU A 191 14.30 31.95 -5.88
CA LEU A 191 13.83 33.20 -5.29
C LEU A 191 13.32 34.23 -6.33
N SER A 192 13.67 34.05 -7.60
CA SER A 192 13.29 34.94 -8.71
C SER A 192 11.88 34.71 -9.27
N ARG A 193 11.20 33.63 -8.86
CA ARG A 193 9.82 33.31 -9.29
C ARG A 193 8.85 33.59 -8.15
N ARG A 194 7.74 34.30 -8.45
CA ARG A 194 6.61 34.34 -7.51
C ARG A 194 6.13 32.90 -7.27
N PRO A 195 5.97 32.46 -6.01
CA PRO A 195 5.43 31.14 -5.73
C PRO A 195 3.99 31.04 -6.26
N ILE A 196 3.61 29.85 -6.71
CA ILE A 196 2.20 29.53 -6.96
C ILE A 196 1.46 29.47 -5.63
N SER A 197 0.18 29.85 -5.64
CA SER A 197 -0.66 29.75 -4.45
C SER A 197 -0.88 28.28 -4.10
N THR A 198 -0.82 27.98 -2.80
CA THR A 198 -1.02 26.62 -2.26
C THR A 198 -2.47 26.13 -2.40
N LEU A 199 -3.42 27.06 -2.57
CA LEU A 199 -4.85 26.78 -2.67
C LEU A 199 -5.55 27.66 -3.70
N TYR A 200 -6.40 27.03 -4.50
CA TYR A 200 -7.34 27.68 -5.41
C TYR A 200 -8.78 27.26 -5.08
N LYS A 201 -9.74 28.14 -5.37
CA LYS A 201 -11.18 27.81 -5.35
C LYS A 201 -11.84 28.21 -6.65
N THR A 202 -12.94 27.53 -6.97
CA THR A 202 -13.92 27.98 -7.96
C THR A 202 -15.11 28.62 -7.25
N ASP A 203 -15.51 29.79 -7.71
CA ASP A 203 -16.68 30.49 -7.21
C ASP A 203 -17.98 29.70 -7.49
N LEU A 204 -18.91 29.74 -6.54
CA LEU A 204 -20.12 28.90 -6.60
C LEU A 204 -21.13 29.35 -7.67
N ALA A 205 -21.21 30.66 -7.95
CA ALA A 205 -22.20 31.22 -8.87
C ALA A 205 -21.67 31.36 -10.30
N THR A 206 -20.41 31.77 -10.44
CA THR A 206 -19.77 32.10 -11.72
C THR A 206 -18.85 31.01 -12.25
N GLY A 207 -18.38 30.10 -11.40
CA GLY A 207 -17.34 29.12 -11.72
C GLY A 207 -15.94 29.73 -11.91
N GLU A 208 -15.75 31.03 -11.67
CA GLU A 208 -14.45 31.69 -11.85
C GLU A 208 -13.40 31.19 -10.85
N LEU A 209 -12.14 31.12 -11.29
CA LEU A 209 -11.04 30.59 -10.49
C LEU A 209 -10.37 31.72 -9.69
N TYR A 210 -10.18 31.51 -8.39
CA TYR A 210 -9.47 32.40 -7.48
C TYR A 210 -8.32 31.68 -6.78
N SER A 211 -7.21 32.39 -6.55
CA SER A 211 -6.07 31.94 -5.74
C SER A 211 -6.14 32.53 -4.33
N TYR A 212 -5.78 31.73 -3.32
CA TYR A 212 -5.70 32.18 -1.95
C TYR A 212 -4.44 33.02 -1.71
N ASP A 213 -4.58 34.18 -1.05
CA ASP A 213 -3.47 35.10 -0.76
C ASP A 213 -2.95 34.97 0.69
N GLU A 214 -3.09 33.76 1.26
CA GLU A 214 -2.65 33.32 2.60
C GLU A 214 -3.16 34.18 3.77
N LYS A 215 -4.29 34.85 3.59
CA LYS A 215 -5.04 35.58 4.63
C LYS A 215 -6.53 35.30 4.49
N PRO A 216 -7.28 35.08 5.58
CA PRO A 216 -8.73 34.86 5.53
C PRO A 216 -9.45 35.90 4.66
N ASP A 217 -10.37 35.42 3.83
CA ASP A 217 -11.16 36.18 2.85
C ASP A 217 -10.36 37.00 1.81
N ARG A 218 -9.02 36.86 1.76
CA ARG A 218 -8.18 37.48 0.74
C ARG A 218 -7.91 36.51 -0.41
N TRP A 219 -8.57 36.78 -1.54
CA TRP A 219 -8.51 35.95 -2.74
C TRP A 219 -8.35 36.80 -3.99
N SER A 220 -7.42 36.40 -4.86
CA SER A 220 -7.13 37.07 -6.13
C SER A 220 -7.67 36.29 -7.32
N LYS A 221 -8.29 36.96 -8.29
CA LYS A 221 -8.84 36.31 -9.49
C LYS A 221 -7.71 35.71 -10.35
N ALA A 222 -7.76 34.39 -10.54
CA ALA A 222 -6.72 33.61 -11.23
C ALA A 222 -7.11 33.22 -12.66
N GLY A 223 -8.40 32.98 -12.94
CA GLY A 223 -8.86 32.54 -14.25
C GLY A 223 -10.37 32.65 -14.47
N ARG A 224 -10.78 32.43 -15.73
CA ARG A 224 -12.18 32.22 -16.13
C ARG A 224 -12.65 30.82 -15.74
N PRO A 225 -13.95 30.49 -15.88
CA PRO A 225 -14.45 29.14 -15.58
C PRO A 225 -13.81 28.08 -16.47
N GLY A 226 -13.69 26.86 -15.92
CA GLY A 226 -13.15 25.67 -16.58
C GLY A 226 -13.82 24.41 -16.04
N ALA A 227 -13.75 23.31 -16.79
CA ALA A 227 -14.34 22.04 -16.38
C ALA A 227 -13.61 21.43 -15.16
N THR A 228 -12.28 21.61 -15.10
CA THR A 228 -11.45 21.30 -13.93
C THR A 228 -10.11 22.04 -14.03
N PHE A 229 -9.36 22.08 -12.94
CA PHE A 229 -8.03 22.68 -12.84
C PHE A 229 -7.03 21.71 -12.23
N ALA A 230 -5.76 21.84 -12.62
CA ALA A 230 -4.67 20.99 -12.14
C ALA A 230 -3.45 21.86 -11.81
N VAL A 231 -2.83 21.62 -10.65
CA VAL A 231 -1.77 22.48 -10.10
C VAL A 231 -0.50 21.65 -9.91
N THR A 232 0.63 22.12 -10.43
CA THR A 232 1.97 21.56 -10.13
C THR A 232 2.71 22.46 -9.14
N ASP A 233 3.95 22.11 -8.79
CA ASP A 233 4.83 22.97 -8.00
C ASP A 233 5.25 24.29 -8.69
N LYS A 234 4.95 24.43 -9.99
CA LYS A 234 5.43 25.53 -10.87
C LYS A 234 4.37 26.18 -11.74
N ASN A 235 3.35 25.42 -12.17
CA ASN A 235 2.37 25.83 -13.17
C ASN A 235 0.94 25.53 -12.72
N LEU A 236 -0.01 26.31 -13.25
CA LEU A 236 -1.44 26.09 -13.10
C LEU A 236 -2.04 25.81 -14.48
N TYR A 237 -2.83 24.74 -14.56
CA TYR A 237 -3.51 24.29 -15.77
C TYR A 237 -5.02 24.26 -15.58
N GLY A 238 -5.75 24.40 -16.67
CA GLY A 238 -7.20 24.32 -16.73
C GLY A 238 -7.64 23.52 -17.94
N LEU A 239 -8.77 22.84 -17.82
CA LEU A 239 -9.52 22.28 -18.94
C LEU A 239 -10.67 23.24 -19.25
N THR A 240 -10.85 23.63 -20.51
CA THR A 240 -11.96 24.50 -20.91
C THR A 240 -13.33 23.87 -20.55
N PRO A 241 -14.40 24.67 -20.34
CA PRO A 241 -15.70 24.13 -19.90
C PRO A 241 -16.31 23.05 -20.80
N ASP A 242 -16.00 23.08 -22.09
CA ASP A 242 -16.39 22.10 -23.13
C ASP A 242 -15.44 20.88 -23.23
N GLY A 243 -14.32 20.88 -22.50
CA GLY A 243 -13.27 19.89 -22.60
C GLY A 243 -12.48 19.91 -23.91
N ALA A 244 -12.55 20.99 -24.69
CA ALA A 244 -11.92 21.10 -26.01
C ALA A 244 -10.42 21.43 -25.98
N ALA A 245 -9.93 22.10 -24.92
CA ALA A 245 -8.52 22.46 -24.81
C ALA A 245 -8.00 22.41 -23.37
N VAL A 246 -6.74 21.98 -23.24
CA VAL A 246 -5.94 22.14 -22.01
C VAL A 246 -5.15 23.44 -22.14
N ILE A 247 -5.27 24.32 -21.14
CA ILE A 247 -4.64 25.64 -21.09
C ILE A 247 -3.70 25.76 -19.89
N GLU A 248 -2.58 26.46 -20.06
CA GLU A 248 -1.59 26.78 -19.03
C GLU A 248 -1.63 28.27 -18.71
N ARG A 249 -1.57 28.63 -17.42
CA ARG A 249 -1.47 30.01 -16.96
C ARG A 249 -0.01 30.43 -16.81
N ASP A 250 0.40 31.40 -17.61
CA ASP A 250 1.72 32.03 -17.52
C ASP A 250 1.89 32.72 -16.16
N ALA A 251 2.83 32.24 -15.34
CA ALA A 251 3.00 32.69 -13.95
C ALA A 251 3.42 34.17 -13.80
N LYS A 252 3.96 34.81 -14.86
CA LYS A 252 4.39 36.22 -14.83
C LYS A 252 3.27 37.17 -15.26
N SER A 253 2.62 36.86 -16.39
CA SER A 253 1.61 37.72 -17.01
C SER A 253 0.18 37.39 -16.63
N GLY A 254 -0.06 36.23 -16.01
CA GLY A 254 -1.40 35.72 -15.69
C GLY A 254 -2.23 35.31 -16.91
N LYS A 255 -1.68 35.41 -18.12
CA LYS A 255 -2.35 35.05 -19.38
C LYS A 255 -2.41 33.54 -19.54
N TRP A 256 -3.54 33.05 -20.03
CA TRP A 256 -3.74 31.63 -20.34
C TRP A 256 -3.37 31.36 -21.81
N LYS A 257 -2.74 30.22 -22.08
CA LYS A 257 -2.30 29.77 -23.42
C LYS A 257 -2.66 28.30 -23.63
N PRO A 258 -3.05 27.86 -24.84
CA PRO A 258 -3.30 26.45 -25.12
C PRO A 258 -2.00 25.64 -25.06
N VAL A 259 -2.07 24.46 -24.46
CA VAL A 259 -0.97 23.48 -24.37
C VAL A 259 -1.37 22.07 -24.80
N GLY A 260 -2.67 21.76 -24.88
CA GLY A 260 -3.19 20.49 -25.36
C GLY A 260 -4.61 20.62 -25.92
N GLY A 261 -5.04 19.60 -26.67
CA GLY A 261 -6.36 19.54 -27.29
C GLY A 261 -7.43 18.86 -26.41
N PRO A 262 -8.47 18.27 -27.02
CA PRO A 262 -9.60 17.67 -26.31
C PRO A 262 -9.16 16.63 -25.28
N SER A 263 -9.74 16.71 -24.08
CA SER A 263 -9.39 15.85 -22.96
C SER A 263 -10.62 15.51 -22.13
N GLY A 264 -10.65 14.31 -21.54
CA GLY A 264 -11.69 13.91 -20.59
C GLY A 264 -11.46 14.57 -19.22
N HIS A 265 -10.26 14.37 -18.66
CA HIS A 265 -9.82 14.98 -17.41
C HIS A 265 -8.35 15.41 -17.49
N ILE A 266 -7.95 16.32 -16.60
CA ILE A 266 -6.55 16.65 -16.32
C ILE A 266 -6.28 16.50 -14.82
N PHE A 267 -5.05 16.13 -14.48
CA PHE A 267 -4.57 16.03 -13.10
C PHE A 267 -3.04 16.25 -13.06
N ALA A 268 -2.50 16.59 -11.90
CA ALA A 268 -1.11 17.06 -11.80
C ALA A 268 -0.42 16.66 -10.49
N SER A 269 0.91 16.65 -10.56
CA SER A 269 1.83 16.54 -9.43
C SER A 269 3.12 17.30 -9.79
N ASN A 270 4.27 16.63 -9.98
CA ASN A 270 5.48 17.28 -10.54
C ASN A 270 5.34 17.62 -12.04
N THR A 271 4.40 16.98 -12.74
CA THR A 271 4.03 17.30 -14.12
C THR A 271 2.51 17.20 -14.31
N LEU A 272 2.04 17.55 -15.50
CA LEU A 272 0.64 17.47 -15.93
C LEU A 272 0.37 16.17 -16.70
N TYR A 273 -0.81 15.60 -16.42
CA TYR A 273 -1.38 14.47 -17.14
C TYR A 273 -2.78 14.82 -17.67
N ARG A 274 -3.17 14.18 -18.76
CA ARG A 274 -4.54 14.23 -19.31
C ARG A 274 -5.01 12.83 -19.69
N THR A 275 -6.32 12.60 -19.60
CA THR A 275 -6.95 11.48 -20.31
C THR A 275 -7.49 11.95 -21.64
N ASP A 276 -7.40 11.11 -22.66
CA ASP A 276 -8.06 11.36 -23.93
C ASP A 276 -9.58 11.36 -23.79
N LYS A 277 -10.27 12.25 -24.51
CA LYS A 277 -11.73 12.42 -24.40
C LYS A 277 -12.52 11.27 -25.03
N ALA A 278 -11.95 10.57 -26.03
CA ALA A 278 -12.60 9.50 -26.76
C ALA A 278 -12.15 8.11 -26.29
N THR A 279 -10.84 7.90 -26.08
CA THR A 279 -10.30 6.57 -25.71
C THR A 279 -10.07 6.39 -24.21
N GLY A 280 -9.99 7.48 -23.45
CA GLY A 280 -9.56 7.46 -22.04
C GLY A 280 -8.07 7.18 -21.83
N ASP A 281 -7.28 7.02 -22.90
CA ASP A 281 -5.83 6.81 -22.83
C ASP A 281 -5.13 7.90 -22.02
N LEU A 282 -4.09 7.52 -21.27
CA LEU A 282 -3.32 8.45 -20.45
C LEU A 282 -2.15 9.06 -21.23
N TYR A 283 -2.05 10.39 -21.17
CA TYR A 283 -0.95 11.16 -21.73
C TYR A 283 -0.23 12.00 -20.67
N LYS A 284 1.11 12.05 -20.77
CA LYS A 284 2.02 12.91 -19.97
C LYS A 284 2.42 14.13 -20.79
N TYR A 285 2.42 15.31 -20.17
CA TYR A 285 2.88 16.54 -20.82
C TYR A 285 4.40 16.64 -20.82
N ASN A 286 4.99 17.01 -21.97
CA ASN A 286 6.44 17.14 -22.13
C ASN A 286 6.98 18.53 -21.79
N GLY A 287 6.11 19.48 -21.42
CA GLY A 287 6.49 20.86 -21.10
C GLY A 287 6.56 21.81 -22.31
N LYS A 288 6.19 21.36 -23.51
CA LYS A 288 6.01 22.22 -24.69
C LYS A 288 4.57 22.10 -25.24
N PRO A 289 3.93 23.21 -25.65
CA PRO A 289 2.57 23.17 -26.20
C PRO A 289 2.42 22.17 -27.35
N GLY A 290 1.42 21.30 -27.26
CA GLY A 290 1.17 20.24 -28.25
C GLY A 290 1.99 18.95 -28.07
N GLU A 291 3.09 18.97 -27.31
CA GLU A 291 3.92 17.78 -27.08
C GLU A 291 3.42 16.96 -25.89
N TRP A 292 2.77 15.84 -26.19
CA TRP A 292 2.20 14.89 -25.22
C TRP A 292 2.55 13.45 -25.58
N ASN A 293 3.12 12.71 -24.64
CA ASN A 293 3.42 11.28 -24.84
C ASN A 293 2.27 10.43 -24.30
N ARG A 294 1.81 9.43 -25.07
CA ARG A 294 0.92 8.38 -24.56
C ARG A 294 1.72 7.46 -23.64
N ILE A 295 1.30 7.33 -22.39
CA ILE A 295 2.00 6.53 -21.36
C ILE A 295 1.12 5.44 -20.75
N GLY A 296 -0.13 5.30 -21.19
CA GLY A 296 -1.05 4.30 -20.67
C GLY A 296 -2.33 4.16 -21.47
N GLY A 297 -2.93 2.96 -21.41
CA GLY A 297 -4.35 2.75 -21.70
C GLY A 297 -5.29 3.41 -20.68
N PRO A 298 -6.62 3.34 -20.92
CA PRO A 298 -7.63 3.81 -19.97
C PRO A 298 -7.57 3.07 -18.63
N ALA A 299 -8.04 3.76 -17.59
CA ALA A 299 -8.07 3.26 -16.22
C ALA A 299 -9.30 3.85 -15.48
N ALA A 300 -9.76 3.22 -14.40
CA ALA A 300 -10.89 3.69 -13.61
C ALA A 300 -10.56 4.94 -12.77
N ALA A 301 -9.31 5.06 -12.31
CA ALA A 301 -8.83 6.23 -11.57
C ALA A 301 -7.30 6.36 -11.66
N PHE A 302 -6.78 7.54 -11.34
CA PHE A 302 -5.36 7.84 -11.24
C PHE A 302 -5.04 8.54 -9.92
N ALA A 303 -3.85 8.29 -9.37
CA ALA A 303 -3.33 8.99 -8.20
C ALA A 303 -1.87 9.41 -8.45
N THR A 304 -1.50 10.61 -8.02
CA THR A 304 -0.16 11.18 -8.24
C THR A 304 0.38 11.85 -6.98
N SER A 305 1.68 11.68 -6.70
CA SER A 305 2.37 12.39 -5.62
C SER A 305 3.88 12.48 -5.91
N GLY A 306 4.42 13.70 -5.98
CA GLY A 306 5.79 13.89 -6.50
C GLY A 306 5.94 13.30 -7.90
N ASP A 307 6.96 12.49 -8.10
CA ASP A 307 7.21 11.74 -9.35
C ASP A 307 6.43 10.41 -9.44
N TYR A 308 5.68 10.03 -8.40
CA TYR A 308 4.91 8.80 -8.39
C TYR A 308 3.56 8.99 -9.11
N LEU A 309 3.25 8.04 -9.98
CA LEU A 309 1.98 7.91 -10.70
C LEU A 309 1.46 6.48 -10.52
N TYR A 310 0.20 6.37 -10.13
CA TYR A 310 -0.53 5.12 -9.96
C TYR A 310 -1.83 5.16 -10.76
N ARG A 311 -2.26 4.00 -11.28
CA ARG A 311 -3.58 3.82 -11.89
C ARG A 311 -4.34 2.68 -11.23
N LEU A 312 -5.65 2.86 -11.09
CA LEU A 312 -6.61 1.80 -10.79
C LEU A 312 -7.12 1.26 -12.12
N SER A 313 -6.80 0.01 -12.44
CA SER A 313 -7.31 -0.70 -13.62
C SER A 313 -8.82 -0.55 -13.83
N SER A 314 -9.28 -0.62 -15.08
CA SER A 314 -10.68 -0.40 -15.45
C SER A 314 -11.66 -1.40 -14.84
N ASP A 315 -11.20 -2.62 -14.51
CA ASP A 315 -11.98 -3.63 -13.78
C ASP A 315 -11.97 -3.44 -12.24
N ARG A 316 -11.26 -2.40 -11.78
CA ARG A 316 -11.08 -2.01 -10.38
C ARG A 316 -10.44 -3.09 -9.48
N ARG A 317 -9.72 -4.07 -10.04
CA ARG A 317 -9.12 -5.21 -9.31
C ARG A 317 -7.59 -5.27 -9.35
N SER A 318 -6.95 -4.19 -9.78
CA SER A 318 -5.49 -4.03 -9.78
C SER A 318 -5.12 -2.55 -9.66
N VAL A 319 -4.29 -2.22 -8.67
CA VAL A 319 -3.54 -0.95 -8.67
C VAL A 319 -2.20 -1.21 -9.35
N GLN A 320 -1.73 -0.25 -10.13
CA GLN A 320 -0.50 -0.37 -10.91
C GLN A 320 0.31 0.90 -10.73
N LYS A 321 1.63 0.76 -10.54
CA LYS A 321 2.57 1.88 -10.48
C LYS A 321 3.19 2.08 -11.86
N TYR A 322 3.29 3.32 -12.30
CA TYR A 322 4.11 3.68 -13.47
C TYR A 322 5.59 3.55 -13.10
N ASP A 323 6.31 2.72 -13.85
CA ASP A 323 7.76 2.54 -13.71
C ASP A 323 8.53 3.01 -14.99
N GLY A 324 7.81 3.44 -16.04
CA GLY A 324 8.39 3.96 -17.29
C GLY A 324 8.96 5.39 -17.21
N ASP A 325 9.66 5.79 -18.27
CA ASP A 325 10.38 7.08 -18.37
C ASP A 325 9.47 8.28 -18.71
N GLY A 326 8.24 8.04 -19.15
CA GLY A 326 7.33 9.03 -19.70
C GLY A 326 7.15 8.96 -21.21
N THR A 327 7.69 7.94 -21.88
CA THR A 327 7.51 7.62 -23.30
C THR A 327 6.91 6.22 -23.51
N THR A 328 7.04 5.32 -22.52
CA THR A 328 6.59 3.92 -22.58
C THR A 328 5.30 3.65 -21.78
N ASP A 329 4.58 2.56 -22.09
CA ASP A 329 3.41 2.04 -21.34
C ASP A 329 3.86 1.01 -20.28
N GLU A 330 4.84 1.38 -19.45
CA GLU A 330 5.45 0.48 -18.46
C GLU A 330 4.82 0.63 -17.07
N TRP A 331 3.98 -0.36 -16.73
CA TRP A 331 3.21 -0.39 -15.48
C TRP A 331 3.42 -1.69 -14.70
N ARG A 332 3.95 -1.57 -13.49
CA ARG A 332 4.09 -2.71 -12.57
C ARG A 332 2.81 -2.91 -11.78
N ASN A 333 2.26 -4.11 -11.89
CA ASN A 333 1.03 -4.51 -11.19
C ASN A 333 1.30 -4.74 -9.69
N LEU A 334 0.73 -3.89 -8.84
CA LEU A 334 0.77 -4.00 -7.37
C LEU A 334 -0.34 -4.89 -6.81
N ARG A 335 -1.18 -5.46 -7.71
CA ARG A 335 -2.36 -6.30 -7.44
C ARG A 335 -3.45 -5.51 -6.70
N ALA A 336 -4.58 -6.16 -6.43
CA ALA A 336 -5.55 -5.68 -5.46
C ALA A 336 -5.17 -6.12 -4.03
N PRO A 337 -5.70 -5.43 -3.01
CA PRO A 337 -5.84 -6.00 -1.68
C PRO A 337 -6.62 -7.33 -1.73
N VAL A 338 -6.28 -8.24 -0.83
CA VAL A 338 -7.07 -9.47 -0.59
C VAL A 338 -8.10 -9.16 0.48
N ALA A 339 -9.34 -9.59 0.30
CA ALA A 339 -10.39 -9.43 1.31
C ALA A 339 -9.94 -9.98 2.68
N PRO A 340 -10.34 -9.37 3.82
CA PRO A 340 -10.16 -9.97 5.13
C PRO A 340 -10.67 -11.43 5.14
N ALA A 341 -10.12 -12.25 6.05
CA ALA A 341 -10.63 -13.60 6.20
C ALA A 341 -12.07 -13.58 6.70
N THR A 342 -12.95 -14.32 6.04
CA THR A 342 -14.31 -14.57 6.56
C THR A 342 -14.23 -15.23 7.95
N HIS A 343 -15.30 -15.14 8.74
CA HIS A 343 -15.38 -15.79 10.06
C HIS A 343 -15.01 -17.27 10.00
N ALA A 344 -15.51 -18.00 9.00
CA ALA A 344 -15.17 -19.40 8.74
C ALA A 344 -13.69 -19.63 8.38
N GLU A 345 -13.10 -18.78 7.52
CA GLU A 345 -11.66 -18.86 7.21
C GLU A 345 -10.78 -18.55 8.43
N LYS A 346 -11.18 -17.56 9.25
CA LYS A 346 -10.51 -17.18 10.50
C LYS A 346 -10.61 -18.29 11.56
N ALA A 347 -11.78 -18.91 11.70
CA ALA A 347 -12.00 -20.10 12.53
C ALA A 347 -11.16 -21.30 12.09
N ALA A 348 -11.16 -21.64 10.80
CA ALA A 348 -10.35 -22.72 10.25
C ALA A 348 -8.85 -22.44 10.41
N ARG A 349 -8.42 -21.19 10.22
CA ARG A 349 -7.02 -20.79 10.39
C ARG A 349 -6.58 -20.77 11.85
N LEU A 350 -7.42 -20.31 12.78
CA LEU A 350 -7.15 -20.40 14.22
C LEU A 350 -6.95 -21.86 14.59
N THR A 351 -7.93 -22.70 14.23
CA THR A 351 -7.90 -24.15 14.48
C THR A 351 -6.59 -24.78 13.99
N ALA A 352 -6.13 -24.45 12.78
CA ALA A 352 -4.86 -24.97 12.23
C ALA A 352 -3.58 -24.45 12.91
N LEU A 353 -3.65 -23.32 13.63
CA LEU A 353 -2.54 -22.78 14.44
C LEU A 353 -2.59 -23.27 15.90
N THR A 354 -3.76 -23.66 16.37
CA THR A 354 -4.03 -24.22 17.70
C THR A 354 -4.43 -25.70 17.60
N GLN A 355 -3.58 -26.50 16.96
CA GLN A 355 -3.53 -27.96 17.11
C GLN A 355 -2.34 -28.37 17.98
N PHE A 356 -2.38 -29.61 18.46
CA PHE A 356 -1.24 -30.32 19.04
C PHE A 356 -0.15 -30.62 17.99
N GLY A 357 1.06 -30.85 18.48
CA GLY A 357 2.19 -31.37 17.72
C GLY A 357 3.05 -30.31 17.03
N ALA A 358 4.32 -30.66 16.83
CA ALA A 358 5.36 -29.80 16.28
C ALA A 358 4.99 -29.09 14.95
N ASP A 359 4.21 -29.70 14.06
CA ASP A 359 3.79 -29.05 12.82
C ASP A 359 2.92 -27.80 13.05
N ALA A 360 2.02 -27.87 14.03
CA ALA A 360 1.15 -26.76 14.42
C ALA A 360 1.94 -25.69 15.18
N THR A 361 2.81 -26.10 16.11
CA THR A 361 3.74 -25.22 16.82
C THR A 361 4.63 -24.44 15.83
N ASN A 362 5.23 -25.14 14.86
CA ASN A 362 6.03 -24.53 13.79
C ASN A 362 5.21 -23.64 12.85
N ALA A 363 3.96 -24.00 12.54
CA ALA A 363 3.06 -23.16 11.75
C ALA A 363 2.67 -21.87 12.49
N TRP A 364 2.51 -21.94 13.81
CA TRP A 364 2.30 -20.79 14.69
C TRP A 364 3.55 -19.91 14.76
N TYR A 365 4.74 -20.46 15.00
CA TYR A 365 6.00 -19.68 15.01
C TYR A 365 6.23 -18.91 13.70
N ARG A 366 6.01 -19.55 12.54
CA ARG A 366 6.11 -18.86 11.23
C ARG A 366 5.13 -17.69 11.09
N LYS A 367 3.95 -17.76 11.72
CA LYS A 367 2.96 -16.67 11.71
C LYS A 367 3.25 -15.59 12.74
N TYR A 368 3.67 -15.95 13.95
CA TYR A 368 4.10 -15.00 14.97
C TYR A 368 5.33 -14.21 14.51
N GLY A 369 6.32 -14.84 13.88
CA GLY A 369 7.46 -14.15 13.27
C GLY A 369 7.08 -13.23 12.10
N ALA A 370 6.07 -13.58 11.31
CA ALA A 370 5.52 -12.70 10.29
C ALA A 370 4.85 -11.44 10.90
N TYR A 371 4.03 -11.63 11.94
CA TYR A 371 3.44 -10.54 12.71
C TYR A 371 4.51 -9.62 13.32
N ARG A 372 5.52 -10.18 14.01
CA ARG A 372 6.62 -9.42 14.62
C ARG A 372 7.50 -8.67 13.61
N THR A 373 7.46 -9.04 12.33
CA THR A 373 8.15 -8.31 11.24
C THR A 373 7.21 -7.36 10.48
N GLY A 374 6.06 -7.00 11.07
CA GLY A 374 5.11 -6.04 10.51
C GLY A 374 4.35 -6.52 9.27
N LYS A 375 4.38 -7.83 8.96
CA LYS A 375 3.66 -8.36 7.80
C LYS A 375 2.16 -8.37 8.08
N PRO A 376 1.30 -7.93 7.13
CA PRO A 376 -0.15 -7.94 7.31
C PRO A 376 -0.68 -9.33 7.64
N ASP A 377 -1.59 -9.39 8.60
CA ASP A 377 -2.37 -10.58 8.89
C ASP A 377 -3.78 -10.45 8.31
N ARG A 378 -4.04 -11.12 7.18
CA ARG A 378 -5.38 -11.21 6.55
C ARG A 378 -6.46 -11.69 7.53
N TYR A 379 -6.07 -12.46 8.54
CA TYR A 379 -6.99 -13.01 9.52
C TYR A 379 -7.27 -12.05 10.68
N GLU A 380 -6.57 -10.92 10.77
CA GLU A 380 -6.75 -9.90 11.81
C GLU A 380 -6.76 -10.54 13.22
N PHE A 381 -5.85 -11.49 13.48
CA PHE A 381 -5.78 -12.12 14.79
C PHE A 381 -5.27 -11.12 15.85
N ARG A 382 -5.81 -11.24 17.07
CA ARG A 382 -5.32 -10.51 18.22
C ARG A 382 -4.00 -11.15 18.70
N TRP A 383 -2.89 -10.54 18.30
CA TRP A 383 -1.52 -10.97 18.67
C TRP A 383 -0.99 -10.32 19.95
N SER A 384 -1.78 -9.46 20.60
CA SER A 384 -1.42 -8.83 21.89
C SER A 384 -1.23 -9.91 22.97
N THR A 385 -0.14 -9.81 23.72
CA THR A 385 0.22 -10.74 24.80
C THR A 385 0.75 -9.96 26.01
N ASN A 386 0.42 -10.43 27.21
CA ASN A 386 1.00 -10.00 28.48
C ASN A 386 2.03 -11.04 28.99
N VAL A 387 2.46 -11.93 28.08
CA VAL A 387 3.39 -13.06 28.28
C VAL A 387 2.98 -13.92 29.48
N CYS A 388 3.90 -14.65 30.11
CA CYS A 388 3.59 -15.28 31.40
C CYS A 388 3.51 -14.16 32.45
N ASN A 389 2.42 -14.11 33.20
CA ASN A 389 2.19 -13.08 34.22
C ASN A 389 1.86 -13.67 35.60
N SER A 390 1.95 -12.80 36.61
CA SER A 390 1.74 -13.14 38.03
C SER A 390 0.54 -14.06 38.25
N PRO A 391 0.69 -15.18 38.99
CA PRO A 391 1.84 -15.53 39.85
C PRO A 391 3.05 -16.16 39.12
N ALA A 392 2.98 -16.41 37.81
CA ALA A 392 4.03 -17.08 37.06
C ALA A 392 4.96 -16.08 36.34
N PRO A 393 6.29 -16.11 36.56
CA PRO A 393 7.23 -15.32 35.74
C PRO A 393 7.33 -15.88 34.31
N ASN A 394 8.10 -15.23 33.43
CA ASN A 394 8.38 -15.76 32.09
C ASN A 394 9.35 -16.94 32.09
N ALA A 395 10.30 -16.93 33.03
CA ALA A 395 11.30 -17.96 33.21
C ALA A 395 11.45 -18.34 34.68
N VAL A 396 11.81 -19.60 34.94
CA VAL A 396 12.13 -20.13 36.28
C VAL A 396 13.45 -20.87 36.17
N GLY A 397 14.47 -20.43 36.90
CA GLY A 397 15.83 -20.90 36.67
C GLY A 397 16.28 -20.56 35.25
N SER A 398 16.72 -21.56 34.48
CA SER A 398 17.09 -21.45 33.06
C SER A 398 15.96 -21.83 32.07
N TYR A 399 14.76 -22.17 32.55
CA TYR A 399 13.63 -22.56 31.68
C TYR A 399 12.83 -21.33 31.25
N ASP A 400 12.82 -20.99 29.95
CA ASP A 400 12.00 -19.91 29.37
C ASP A 400 10.69 -20.46 28.79
N PHE A 401 9.56 -20.12 29.43
CA PHE A 401 8.22 -20.51 28.99
C PHE A 401 7.49 -19.41 28.20
N THR A 402 8.15 -18.28 27.90
CA THR A 402 7.53 -17.11 27.24
C THR A 402 6.74 -17.51 26.01
N LEU A 403 7.32 -18.30 25.09
CA LEU A 403 6.67 -18.64 23.82
C LEU A 403 5.44 -19.55 23.99
N ALA A 404 5.43 -20.43 25.00
CA ALA A 404 4.25 -21.23 25.34
C ALA A 404 3.12 -20.33 25.86
N CYS A 405 3.44 -19.38 26.76
CA CYS A 405 2.47 -18.40 27.26
C CYS A 405 1.90 -17.52 26.13
N VAL A 406 2.73 -17.05 25.19
CA VAL A 406 2.28 -16.23 24.05
C VAL A 406 1.35 -17.02 23.10
N ARG A 407 1.60 -18.32 22.89
CA ARG A 407 0.73 -19.17 22.07
C ARG A 407 -0.59 -19.52 22.76
N HIS A 408 -0.56 -19.75 24.08
CA HIS A 408 -1.76 -19.91 24.91
C HIS A 408 -2.65 -18.66 24.86
N ASP A 409 -2.06 -17.49 25.13
CA ASP A 409 -2.65 -16.16 25.02
C ASP A 409 -3.33 -15.92 23.66
N PHE A 410 -2.61 -16.24 22.57
CA PHE A 410 -3.13 -16.16 21.22
C PHE A 410 -4.38 -17.03 21.04
N GLY A 411 -4.34 -18.29 21.49
CA GLY A 411 -5.49 -19.19 21.42
C GLY A 411 -6.69 -18.68 22.22
N TYR A 412 -6.44 -18.32 23.48
CA TYR A 412 -7.45 -17.80 24.42
C TYR A 412 -8.19 -16.58 23.89
N ARG A 413 -7.46 -15.59 23.36
CA ARG A 413 -8.06 -14.34 22.89
C ARG A 413 -8.78 -14.51 21.56
N ASN A 414 -8.17 -15.19 20.60
CA ASN A 414 -8.76 -15.34 19.27
C ASN A 414 -9.96 -16.30 19.24
N TYR A 415 -10.02 -17.28 20.15
CA TYR A 415 -11.21 -18.12 20.30
C TYR A 415 -12.39 -17.32 20.87
N ARG A 416 -12.16 -16.50 21.91
CA ARG A 416 -13.18 -15.59 22.45
C ARG A 416 -13.66 -14.58 21.42
N ASP A 417 -12.73 -13.95 20.68
CA ASP A 417 -13.05 -12.98 19.63
C ASP A 417 -13.89 -13.59 18.48
N LEU A 418 -13.80 -14.89 18.25
CA LEU A 418 -14.56 -15.61 17.22
C LEU A 418 -15.89 -16.19 17.71
N PHE A 419 -15.93 -16.76 18.92
CA PHE A 419 -17.03 -17.62 19.36
C PHE A 419 -17.71 -17.14 20.66
N GLY A 420 -17.19 -16.10 21.31
CA GLY A 420 -17.69 -15.57 22.58
C GLY A 420 -17.25 -16.38 23.81
N GLU A 421 -17.44 -15.78 25.00
CA GLU A 421 -16.99 -16.38 26.27
C GLU A 421 -17.70 -17.70 26.57
N THR A 422 -19.01 -17.80 26.32
CA THR A 422 -19.79 -19.02 26.56
C THR A 422 -19.21 -20.20 25.78
N ALA A 423 -18.99 -20.06 24.47
CA ALA A 423 -18.38 -21.12 23.68
C ALA A 423 -16.93 -21.39 24.07
N PHE A 424 -16.17 -20.36 24.47
CA PHE A 424 -14.81 -20.55 24.98
C PHE A 424 -14.77 -21.46 26.21
N VAL A 425 -15.71 -21.29 27.16
CA VAL A 425 -15.77 -22.09 28.39
C VAL A 425 -16.40 -23.47 28.15
N THR A 426 -17.47 -23.56 27.36
CA THR A 426 -18.27 -24.81 27.24
C THR A 426 -17.86 -25.74 26.11
N ASN A 427 -17.10 -25.27 25.12
CA ASN A 427 -16.66 -26.09 23.99
C ASN A 427 -15.24 -26.62 24.25
N GLU A 428 -15.02 -27.93 24.08
CA GLU A 428 -13.70 -28.55 24.23
C GLU A 428 -12.63 -27.89 23.33
N ALA A 429 -13.03 -27.37 22.17
CA ALA A 429 -12.15 -26.66 21.24
C ALA A 429 -11.70 -25.26 21.73
N GLY A 430 -12.36 -24.72 22.74
CA GLY A 430 -12.03 -23.45 23.42
C GLY A 430 -10.98 -23.68 24.51
N LYS A 431 -11.32 -23.32 25.75
CA LYS A 431 -10.42 -23.32 26.91
C LYS A 431 -9.62 -24.61 27.06
N GLN A 432 -10.32 -25.75 27.10
CA GLN A 432 -9.75 -27.06 27.34
C GLN A 432 -8.65 -27.42 26.32
N ARG A 433 -8.91 -27.24 25.02
CA ARG A 433 -7.89 -27.45 23.98
C ARG A 433 -6.71 -26.52 24.13
N MET A 434 -6.92 -25.23 24.41
CA MET A 434 -5.81 -24.28 24.55
C MET A 434 -4.93 -24.60 25.77
N ASP A 435 -5.54 -24.99 26.89
CA ASP A 435 -4.82 -25.40 28.11
C ASP A 435 -4.01 -26.68 27.88
N LEU A 436 -4.57 -27.66 27.17
CA LEU A 436 -3.85 -28.89 26.82
C LEU A 436 -2.71 -28.66 25.83
N ILE A 437 -2.86 -27.73 24.87
CA ILE A 437 -1.78 -27.31 23.97
C ILE A 437 -0.68 -26.58 24.76
N PHE A 438 -1.05 -25.69 25.68
CA PHE A 438 -0.08 -25.03 26.56
C PHE A 438 0.70 -26.04 27.41
N ARG A 439 0.03 -27.05 27.96
CA ARG A 439 0.69 -28.18 28.64
C ARG A 439 1.68 -28.90 27.73
N GLN A 440 1.31 -29.14 26.47
CA GLN A 440 2.22 -29.73 25.48
C GLN A 440 3.43 -28.83 25.26
N ASP A 441 3.23 -27.55 24.99
CA ASP A 441 4.30 -26.62 24.61
C ASP A 441 5.28 -26.39 25.78
N LEU A 442 4.79 -26.27 27.02
CA LEU A 442 5.61 -26.29 28.23
C LEU A 442 6.45 -27.58 28.34
N LYS A 443 5.83 -28.72 28.05
CA LYS A 443 6.48 -30.03 28.12
C LYS A 443 7.53 -30.21 27.02
N GLU A 444 7.26 -29.73 25.80
CA GLU A 444 8.19 -29.68 24.68
C GLU A 444 9.42 -28.81 25.00
N ILE A 445 9.26 -27.71 25.74
CA ILE A 445 10.39 -26.88 26.21
C ILE A 445 11.27 -27.67 27.19
N CYS A 446 10.67 -28.42 28.12
CA CYS A 446 11.43 -29.27 29.07
C CYS A 446 12.05 -30.52 28.41
N ASP A 447 11.44 -31.07 27.37
CA ASP A 447 11.90 -32.26 26.66
C ASP A 447 12.84 -31.93 25.47
N GLN A 448 12.98 -30.65 25.10
CA GLN A 448 13.91 -30.18 24.08
C GLN A 448 15.36 -30.51 24.44
N ARG A 449 16.09 -31.07 23.47
CA ARG A 449 17.51 -31.48 23.61
C ARG A 449 18.43 -30.53 22.83
N GLY A 450 18.12 -29.23 22.86
CA GLY A 450 18.65 -28.21 21.95
C GLY A 450 19.94 -27.54 22.42
N PHE A 451 20.92 -27.41 21.53
CA PHE A 451 22.15 -26.65 21.76
C PHE A 451 21.86 -25.16 22.04
N PRO A 452 22.58 -24.48 22.96
CA PRO A 452 23.77 -24.95 23.67
C PRO A 452 23.52 -25.75 24.96
N GLU A 453 22.33 -25.66 25.57
CA GLU A 453 22.02 -26.27 26.86
C GLU A 453 21.21 -27.57 26.72
N VAL A 454 21.88 -28.71 26.92
CA VAL A 454 21.21 -30.01 27.05
C VAL A 454 20.92 -30.27 28.53
N TYR A 455 19.67 -30.09 28.95
CA TYR A 455 19.25 -30.32 30.34
C TYR A 455 19.53 -31.75 30.81
N THR A 456 20.20 -31.84 31.97
CA THR A 456 20.39 -33.09 32.72
C THR A 456 19.05 -33.75 33.09
N PRO A 457 19.03 -35.04 33.47
CA PRO A 457 17.80 -35.68 33.95
C PRO A 457 17.16 -34.97 35.17
N ALA A 458 17.97 -34.37 36.04
CA ALA A 458 17.51 -33.61 37.20
C ALA A 458 16.85 -32.29 36.79
N GLU A 459 17.50 -31.51 35.91
CA GLU A 459 16.95 -30.26 35.37
C GLU A 459 15.65 -30.50 34.60
N ARG A 460 15.57 -31.54 33.76
CA ARG A 460 14.31 -31.91 33.10
C ARG A 460 13.20 -32.24 34.09
N THR A 461 13.52 -32.92 35.19
CA THR A 461 12.55 -33.20 36.26
C THR A 461 12.06 -31.91 36.92
N ALA A 462 12.97 -30.98 37.24
CA ALA A 462 12.63 -29.66 37.80
C ALA A 462 11.82 -28.79 36.82
N CYS A 463 12.16 -28.82 35.53
CA CYS A 463 11.40 -28.14 34.48
C CYS A 463 9.98 -28.70 34.37
N HIS A 464 9.79 -30.03 34.35
CA HIS A 464 8.46 -30.66 34.32
C HIS A 464 7.63 -30.34 35.58
N GLN A 465 8.27 -30.18 36.75
CA GLN A 465 7.61 -29.70 37.96
C GLN A 465 7.15 -28.23 37.80
N ALA A 466 8.02 -27.34 37.31
CA ALA A 466 7.65 -25.95 37.03
C ALA A 466 6.51 -25.84 36.00
N ALA A 467 6.61 -26.56 34.87
CA ALA A 467 5.57 -26.65 33.85
C ALA A 467 4.21 -27.13 34.42
N THR A 468 4.23 -28.05 35.39
CA THR A 468 3.01 -28.51 36.06
C THR A 468 2.32 -27.39 36.86
N VAL A 469 3.09 -26.51 37.51
CA VAL A 469 2.54 -25.33 38.22
C VAL A 469 1.91 -24.34 37.23
N TYR A 470 2.57 -24.07 36.10
CA TYR A 470 2.05 -23.15 35.08
C TYR A 470 0.74 -23.66 34.46
N PHE A 471 0.70 -24.94 34.10
CA PHE A 471 -0.53 -25.57 33.62
C PHE A 471 -1.64 -25.57 34.69
N GLY A 472 -1.32 -25.85 35.95
CA GLY A 472 -2.27 -25.84 37.06
C GLY A 472 -2.95 -24.48 37.26
N ALA A 473 -2.19 -23.39 37.11
CA ALA A 473 -2.71 -22.02 37.22
C ALA A 473 -3.79 -21.71 36.16
N VAL A 474 -3.57 -22.11 34.90
CA VAL A 474 -4.56 -21.84 33.83
C VAL A 474 -5.73 -22.82 33.85
N ALA A 475 -5.49 -24.09 34.21
CA ALA A 475 -6.52 -25.12 34.26
C ALA A 475 -7.57 -24.88 35.37
N THR A 476 -7.17 -24.23 36.47
CA THR A 476 -8.06 -23.93 37.62
C THR A 476 -8.75 -22.56 37.53
N ALA A 477 -8.24 -21.63 36.73
CA ALA A 477 -8.95 -20.40 36.38
C ALA A 477 -10.26 -20.73 35.64
N ARG A 478 -11.38 -20.13 36.07
CA ARG A 478 -12.70 -20.28 35.43
C ARG A 478 -12.85 -19.33 34.24
#